data_AF-R7UXD9-F1
#
_entry.id   AF-R7UXD9-F1
#
_cell.length_a   1.000
_cell.length_b   1.000
_cell.length_c   1.000
_cell.angle_alpha   90.00
_cell.angle_beta   90.00
_cell.angle_gamma   90.00
#
_symmetry.space_group_name_H-M   'P 1'
#
loop_
_entity.id
_entity.type
_entity.pdbx_description
1 polymer ?
#
loop_
_entity_poly.entity_id
_entity_poly.type
_entity_poly.pdbx_seq_one_letter_code
_entity_poly.pdbx_strand_id
1 'polypeptide(L)'
;MDIPLIILIIGNIIIMENSTQSFLHHCTNSSLIDILQNHPFDHDTNSTIKPSHFYNSEQLKTLISEKSSYSIATLNCQSINAKHSQIEILIDSLNANSFEVLSLQETWLEHGVDATLLQLPNYDLVWRGASTSRHGGVGFYIKNTLKYSILSQSHNSNIWESMFIRIESNLLPQSIIIGSIYRPPSQLQADKITFIEEISQILNTLQHHSHLPIILTGDFNFDLLKLHHNDTITQFYNSITSLGFDPQITLPTRKTDTSHTLIDNIFTNSFTTSSPISGILTSPISDHQLCFMRFNVKNLNLNNKYITIKNRPHNLHEQTSKT
;
A
#
# COMPACT_ATOMS: atom_id res chain seq x y z
N MET A 1 -24.09 -24.80 7.66
CA MET A 1 -23.43 -25.91 6.95
C MET A 1 -22.10 -26.07 7.66
N ASP A 2 -21.99 -27.08 8.52
CA ASP A 2 -20.96 -27.18 9.55
C ASP A 2 -19.58 -27.41 8.94
N ILE A 3 -18.62 -26.54 9.30
CA ILE A 3 -17.22 -26.61 8.89
C ILE A 3 -16.52 -27.64 9.81
N PRO A 4 -15.73 -28.60 9.28
CA PRO A 4 -15.17 -29.66 10.09
C PRO A 4 -14.06 -29.12 11.02
N LEU A 5 -14.18 -29.48 12.30
CA LEU A 5 -13.19 -29.23 13.35
C LEU A 5 -12.01 -30.19 13.13
N ILE A 6 -10.82 -29.68 12.80
CA ILE A 6 -9.61 -30.51 12.76
C ILE A 6 -9.04 -30.57 14.17
N ILE A 7 -9.15 -31.73 14.81
CA ILE A 7 -8.55 -32.01 16.12
C ILE A 7 -7.20 -32.70 15.87
N LEU A 8 -6.10 -32.01 16.18
CA LEU A 8 -4.78 -32.63 16.25
C LEU A 8 -4.50 -33.03 17.70
N ILE A 9 -4.31 -34.33 17.96
CA ILE A 9 -3.92 -34.84 19.29
C ILE A 9 -2.41 -35.04 19.31
N ILE A 10 -1.69 -34.20 20.07
CA ILE A 10 -0.29 -34.44 20.43
C ILE A 10 -0.19 -34.47 21.96
N GLY A 11 -0.21 -35.68 22.53
CA GLY A 11 -0.18 -35.88 23.99
C GLY A 11 -1.44 -35.39 24.72
N ASN A 12 -1.39 -35.41 26.06
CA ASN A 12 -2.53 -35.08 26.95
C ASN A 12 -2.89 -33.57 26.99
N ILE A 13 -2.54 -32.80 25.95
CA ILE A 13 -2.86 -31.37 25.85
C ILE A 13 -3.75 -31.19 24.62
N ILE A 14 -5.01 -30.85 24.87
CA ILE A 14 -5.94 -30.41 23.83
C ILE A 14 -5.55 -28.98 23.46
N ILE A 15 -4.86 -28.78 22.34
CA ILE A 15 -4.62 -27.44 21.78
C ILE A 15 -5.76 -27.17 20.80
N MET A 16 -6.66 -26.26 21.16
CA MET A 16 -7.59 -25.68 20.19
C MET A 16 -6.85 -24.61 19.39
N GLU A 17 -6.37 -24.96 18.19
CA GLU A 17 -5.85 -23.97 17.25
C GLU A 17 -7.02 -23.24 16.59
N ASN A 18 -7.18 -21.95 16.91
CA ASN A 18 -8.06 -21.09 16.14
C ASN A 18 -7.49 -20.88 14.73
N SER A 19 -8.34 -20.73 13.72
CA SER A 19 -7.97 -20.47 12.31
C SER A 19 -7.05 -19.25 12.12
N THR A 20 -7.05 -18.33 13.08
CA THR A 20 -6.15 -17.17 13.17
C THR A 20 -4.73 -17.54 13.61
N GLN A 21 -4.55 -18.53 14.50
CA GLN A 21 -3.22 -18.99 14.95
C GLN A 21 -2.50 -19.80 13.88
N SER A 22 -3.20 -20.70 13.18
CA SER A 22 -2.64 -21.43 12.04
C SER A 22 -2.26 -20.49 10.87
N PHE A 23 -3.05 -19.44 10.65
CA PHE A 23 -2.73 -18.36 9.71
C PHE A 23 -1.43 -17.63 10.08
N LEU A 24 -1.30 -17.17 11.32
CA LEU A 24 -0.11 -16.46 11.78
C LEU A 24 1.14 -17.35 11.63
N HIS A 25 1.04 -18.64 11.97
CA HIS A 25 2.16 -19.56 11.87
C HIS A 25 2.62 -19.85 10.43
N HIS A 26 1.70 -19.92 9.46
CA HIS A 26 2.05 -20.11 8.04
C HIS A 26 2.56 -18.83 7.37
N CYS A 27 2.01 -17.66 7.72
CA CYS A 27 2.37 -16.38 7.08
C CYS A 27 3.70 -15.81 7.57
N THR A 28 4.21 -16.23 8.73
CA THR A 28 5.51 -15.77 9.24
C THR A 28 6.70 -16.46 8.59
N ASN A 29 6.50 -17.54 7.83
CA ASN A 29 7.58 -18.33 7.23
C ASN A 29 8.02 -17.84 5.83
N SER A 30 7.37 -16.82 5.29
CA SER A 30 7.72 -16.24 3.99
C SER A 30 7.48 -14.75 4.03
N SER A 31 8.57 -13.98 4.23
CA SER A 31 8.54 -12.52 4.18
C SER A 31 9.31 -11.98 2.98
N LEU A 32 8.91 -10.79 2.52
CA LEU A 32 9.66 -10.05 1.52
C LEU A 32 11.11 -9.78 1.97
N ILE A 33 11.31 -9.55 3.27
CA ILE A 33 12.65 -9.30 3.83
C ILE A 33 13.54 -10.52 3.65
N ASP A 34 13.03 -11.73 3.90
CA ASP A 34 13.83 -12.95 3.72
C ASP A 34 14.23 -13.13 2.26
N ILE A 35 13.34 -12.83 1.32
CA ILE A 35 13.62 -12.92 -0.12
C ILE A 35 14.72 -11.93 -0.53
N LEU A 36 14.63 -10.69 -0.06
CA LEU A 36 15.61 -9.63 -0.35
C LEU A 36 16.96 -9.91 0.32
N GLN A 37 16.98 -10.44 1.54
CA GLN A 37 18.23 -10.76 2.27
C GLN A 37 18.99 -11.95 1.67
N ASN A 38 18.26 -12.88 1.05
CA ASN A 38 18.86 -14.07 0.43
C ASN A 38 19.34 -13.84 -1.01
N HIS A 39 19.10 -12.67 -1.60
CA HIS A 39 19.53 -12.34 -2.96
C HIS A 39 20.78 -11.42 -2.99
N PRO A 40 21.86 -11.83 -3.69
CA PRO A 40 23.15 -11.14 -3.61
C PRO A 40 23.17 -9.72 -4.18
N PHE A 41 22.19 -9.35 -5.00
CA PHE A 41 22.09 -8.03 -5.63
C PHE A 41 21.31 -6.99 -4.80
N ASP A 42 20.60 -7.41 -3.75
CA ASP A 42 19.74 -6.53 -2.96
C ASP A 42 20.40 -6.04 -1.66
N HIS A 43 21.59 -6.54 -1.32
CA HIS A 43 22.28 -6.28 -0.05
C HIS A 43 22.46 -4.79 0.31
N ASP A 44 22.66 -3.90 -0.66
CA ASP A 44 22.81 -2.46 -0.42
C ASP A 44 21.48 -1.73 -0.17
N THR A 45 20.37 -2.25 -0.69
CA THR A 45 19.00 -1.74 -0.43
C THR A 45 18.43 -2.23 0.91
N ASN A 46 18.97 -3.35 1.43
CA ASN A 46 18.42 -4.13 2.54
C ASN A 46 18.51 -3.48 3.94
N SER A 47 19.38 -2.48 4.14
CA SER A 47 19.57 -1.89 5.49
C SER A 47 18.43 -0.97 5.94
N THR A 48 17.44 -0.70 5.08
CA THR A 48 16.41 0.34 5.32
C THR A 48 14.97 -0.15 5.42
N ILE A 49 14.62 -1.32 4.86
CA ILE A 49 13.25 -1.85 4.94
C ILE A 49 13.03 -2.51 6.31
N LYS A 50 12.00 -2.08 7.04
CA LYS A 50 11.63 -2.66 8.34
C LYS A 50 10.55 -3.74 8.19
N PRO A 51 10.56 -4.78 9.03
CA PRO A 51 9.51 -5.79 9.03
C PRO A 51 8.17 -5.17 9.44
N SER A 52 7.14 -5.51 8.67
CA SER A 52 5.74 -5.35 9.11
C SER A 52 5.34 -6.52 10.02
N HIS A 53 4.28 -6.32 10.80
CA HIS A 53 3.74 -7.35 11.68
C HIS A 53 2.22 -7.46 11.57
N PHE A 54 1.69 -8.59 12.02
CA PHE A 54 0.25 -8.75 12.23
C PHE A 54 -0.15 -8.13 13.57
N TYR A 55 -1.25 -7.39 13.55
CA TYR A 55 -1.82 -6.71 14.71
C TYR A 55 -3.28 -7.10 14.87
N ASN A 56 -3.73 -7.35 16.09
CA ASN A 56 -5.15 -7.38 16.40
C ASN A 56 -5.69 -5.95 16.66
N SER A 57 -7.01 -5.82 16.79
CA SER A 57 -7.67 -4.52 16.96
C SER A 57 -7.18 -3.73 18.19
N GLU A 58 -6.91 -4.40 19.32
CA GLU A 58 -6.43 -3.74 20.55
C GLU A 58 -4.99 -3.23 20.40
N GLN A 59 -4.12 -4.02 19.76
CA GLN A 59 -2.75 -3.61 19.46
C GLN A 59 -2.74 -2.43 18.48
N LEU A 60 -3.56 -2.49 17.43
CA LEU A 60 -3.70 -1.40 16.47
C LEU A 60 -4.19 -0.12 17.17
N LYS A 61 -5.25 -0.21 17.98
CA LYS A 61 -5.82 0.91 18.73
C LYS A 61 -4.79 1.58 19.64
N THR A 62 -3.98 0.78 20.33
CA THR A 62 -2.87 1.28 21.15
C THR A 62 -1.85 2.03 20.29
N LEU A 63 -1.46 1.43 19.16
CA LEU A 63 -0.43 1.95 18.28
C LEU A 63 -0.81 3.29 17.62
N ILE A 64 -2.05 3.44 17.17
CA ILE A 64 -2.53 4.67 16.50
C ILE A 64 -2.93 5.78 17.48
N SER A 65 -3.04 5.48 18.78
CA SER A 65 -3.36 6.47 19.81
C SER A 65 -2.22 7.44 20.14
N GLU A 66 -1.03 7.22 19.57
CA GLU A 66 0.13 8.06 19.84
C GLU A 66 -0.03 9.48 19.28
N LYS A 67 0.17 10.48 20.14
CA LYS A 67 0.03 11.90 19.77
C LYS A 67 1.01 12.28 18.66
N SER A 68 0.59 13.23 17.81
CA SER A 68 1.41 13.76 16.70
C SER A 68 1.81 12.73 15.65
N SER A 69 1.03 11.65 15.52
CA SER A 69 1.20 10.66 14.46
C SER A 69 -0.02 10.60 13.56
N TYR A 70 0.23 10.31 12.28
CA TYR A 70 -0.78 10.03 11.27
C TYR A 70 -0.77 8.55 10.96
N SER A 71 -1.95 7.99 10.76
CA SER A 71 -2.19 6.60 10.41
C SER A 71 -2.98 6.55 9.11
N ILE A 72 -2.41 5.90 8.10
CA ILE A 72 -3.06 5.67 6.81
C ILE A 72 -3.29 4.16 6.68
N ALA A 73 -4.47 3.78 6.19
CA ALA A 73 -4.83 2.40 5.94
C ALA A 73 -5.25 2.17 4.49
N THR A 74 -5.18 0.92 4.04
CA THR A 74 -5.68 0.49 2.74
C THR A 74 -6.36 -0.86 2.84
N LEU A 75 -7.45 -1.02 2.11
CA LEU A 75 -8.25 -2.23 2.08
C LEU A 75 -8.87 -2.44 0.69
N ASN A 76 -8.53 -3.55 0.05
CA ASN A 76 -9.39 -4.13 -0.97
C ASN A 76 -10.65 -4.68 -0.28
N CYS A 77 -11.76 -3.95 -0.42
CA CYS A 77 -12.97 -4.20 0.37
C CYS A 77 -13.94 -5.18 -0.32
N GLN A 78 -13.76 -5.50 -1.60
CA GLN A 78 -14.65 -6.40 -2.33
C GLN A 78 -16.14 -6.06 -2.13
N SER A 79 -16.54 -4.89 -2.63
CA SER A 79 -17.83 -4.23 -2.39
C SER A 79 -17.89 -3.42 -1.10
N ILE A 80 -17.82 -2.10 -1.24
CA ILE A 80 -18.06 -1.18 -0.12
C ILE A 80 -19.50 -1.34 0.41
N ASN A 81 -20.47 -1.62 -0.46
CA ASN A 81 -21.87 -1.83 -0.06
C ASN A 81 -22.01 -3.04 0.88
N ALA A 82 -21.32 -4.15 0.58
CA ALA A 82 -21.38 -5.35 1.41
C ALA A 82 -20.58 -5.20 2.71
N LYS A 83 -19.51 -4.40 2.70
CA LYS A 83 -18.59 -4.26 3.83
C LYS A 83 -18.79 -3.02 4.68
N HIS A 84 -19.69 -2.12 4.31
CA HIS A 84 -19.88 -0.82 4.96
C HIS A 84 -19.99 -0.95 6.49
N SER A 85 -20.92 -1.77 7.00
CA SER A 85 -21.11 -1.95 8.45
C SER A 85 -19.86 -2.52 9.15
N GLN A 86 -19.09 -3.38 8.50
CA GLN A 86 -17.85 -3.93 9.08
C GLN A 86 -16.75 -2.88 9.13
N ILE A 87 -16.66 -2.03 8.11
CA ILE A 87 -15.74 -0.88 8.07
C ILE A 87 -16.13 0.15 9.14
N GLU A 88 -17.43 0.46 9.25
CA GLU A 88 -17.96 1.38 10.26
C GLU A 88 -17.64 0.90 11.68
N ILE A 89 -17.93 -0.37 12.01
CA ILE A 89 -17.59 -0.97 13.30
C ILE A 89 -16.08 -0.90 13.57
N LEU A 90 -15.24 -1.14 12.56
CA LEU A 90 -13.80 -1.01 12.72
C LEU A 90 -13.42 0.43 13.08
N ILE A 91 -13.88 1.42 12.30
CA ILE A 91 -13.56 2.83 12.54
C ILE A 91 -14.05 3.27 13.92
N ASP A 92 -15.26 2.90 14.31
CA ASP A 92 -15.81 3.18 15.63
C ASP A 92 -14.98 2.56 16.76
N SER A 93 -14.50 1.32 16.59
CA SER A 93 -13.67 0.65 17.60
C SER A 93 -12.35 1.37 17.86
N LEU A 94 -11.83 2.11 16.87
CA LEU A 94 -10.61 2.91 16.96
C LEU A 94 -10.82 4.29 17.61
N ASN A 95 -12.08 4.71 17.82
CA ASN A 95 -12.47 6.00 18.41
C ASN A 95 -11.84 7.21 17.68
N ALA A 96 -11.58 8.31 18.40
CA ALA A 96 -10.99 9.54 17.86
C ALA A 96 -9.61 9.37 17.20
N ASN A 97 -8.92 8.25 17.45
CA ASN A 97 -7.60 7.92 16.90
C ASN A 97 -7.69 7.06 15.63
N SER A 98 -8.88 6.95 15.03
CA SER A 98 -9.08 6.31 13.72
C SER A 98 -8.18 6.93 12.63
N PHE A 99 -8.03 6.19 11.53
CA PHE A 99 -7.15 6.56 10.42
C PHE A 99 -7.42 7.96 9.87
N GLU A 100 -6.37 8.74 9.61
CA GLU A 100 -6.48 10.01 8.90
C GLU A 100 -7.04 9.80 7.48
N VAL A 101 -6.61 8.72 6.82
CA VAL A 101 -7.10 8.31 5.50
C VAL A 101 -7.22 6.79 5.45
N LEU A 102 -8.37 6.29 5.03
CA LEU A 102 -8.58 4.89 4.65
C LEU A 102 -8.80 4.82 3.14
N SER A 103 -7.83 4.23 2.45
CA SER A 103 -7.85 3.94 1.02
C SER A 103 -8.62 2.66 0.73
N LEU A 104 -9.46 2.68 -0.30
CA LEU A 104 -10.31 1.57 -0.70
C LEU A 104 -10.06 1.16 -2.15
N GLN A 105 -10.04 -0.15 -2.37
CA GLN A 105 -10.02 -0.78 -3.69
C GLN A 105 -11.22 -1.74 -3.81
N GLU A 106 -11.61 -2.06 -5.04
CA GLU A 106 -12.78 -2.87 -5.35
C GLU A 106 -14.04 -2.36 -4.64
N THR A 107 -14.31 -1.06 -4.77
CA THR A 107 -15.52 -0.46 -4.17
C THR A 107 -16.80 -1.02 -4.81
N TRP A 108 -16.70 -1.45 -6.08
CA TRP A 108 -17.81 -1.92 -6.91
C TRP A 108 -18.92 -0.87 -7.09
N LEU A 109 -18.55 0.41 -6.96
CA LEU A 109 -19.44 1.52 -7.25
C LEU A 109 -19.43 1.81 -8.74
N GLU A 110 -20.60 2.02 -9.32
CA GLU A 110 -20.73 2.45 -10.71
C GLU A 110 -20.64 3.98 -10.83
N HIS A 111 -20.24 4.48 -12.00
CA HIS A 111 -20.15 5.92 -12.23
C HIS A 111 -21.51 6.59 -12.00
N GLY A 112 -21.54 7.64 -11.18
CA GLY A 112 -22.74 8.42 -10.90
C GLY A 112 -23.74 7.79 -9.94
N VAL A 113 -23.42 6.65 -9.31
CA VAL A 113 -24.27 6.10 -8.23
C VAL A 113 -24.32 7.04 -7.03
N ASP A 114 -25.47 7.13 -6.37
CA ASP A 114 -25.59 7.85 -5.10
C ASP A 114 -24.94 7.03 -3.97
N ALA A 115 -23.84 7.54 -3.43
CA ALA A 115 -23.08 6.93 -2.36
C ALA A 115 -23.38 7.54 -0.97
N THR A 116 -24.45 8.34 -0.83
CA THR A 116 -24.77 9.05 0.42
C THR A 116 -24.94 8.10 1.61
N LEU A 117 -25.51 6.91 1.39
CA LEU A 117 -25.68 5.88 2.44
C LEU A 117 -24.39 5.21 2.89
N LEU A 118 -23.29 5.45 2.18
CA LEU A 118 -21.96 4.92 2.49
C LEU A 118 -21.11 5.94 3.27
N GLN A 119 -21.70 7.05 3.71
CA GLN A 119 -20.97 8.09 4.40
C GLN A 119 -20.70 7.68 5.86
N LEU A 120 -19.42 7.54 6.22
CA LEU A 120 -19.02 7.31 7.60
C LEU A 120 -19.04 8.64 8.40
N PRO A 121 -19.42 8.60 9.70
CA PRO A 121 -19.33 9.77 10.57
C PRO A 121 -17.88 10.30 10.69
N ASN A 122 -17.70 11.61 10.59
CA ASN A 122 -16.40 12.29 10.68
C ASN A 122 -15.40 11.97 9.54
N TYR A 123 -15.89 11.37 8.45
CA TYR A 123 -15.14 11.23 7.21
C TYR A 123 -15.87 11.93 6.06
N ASP A 124 -15.12 12.24 5.01
CA ASP A 124 -15.63 12.48 3.67
C ASP A 124 -15.35 11.23 2.83
N LEU A 125 -16.37 10.74 2.12
CA LEU A 125 -16.20 9.69 1.13
C LEU A 125 -15.97 10.30 -0.25
N VAL A 126 -14.80 10.04 -0.83
CA VAL A 126 -14.49 10.36 -2.23
C VAL A 126 -14.13 9.11 -2.99
N TRP A 127 -14.64 8.96 -4.20
CA TRP A 127 -14.50 7.72 -4.93
C TRP A 127 -14.54 7.95 -6.44
N ARG A 128 -14.06 6.93 -7.17
CA ARG A 128 -14.19 6.81 -8.62
C ARG A 128 -14.83 5.47 -8.94
N GLY A 129 -15.83 5.51 -9.81
CA GLY A 129 -16.56 4.33 -10.23
C GLY A 129 -15.69 3.35 -11.02
N ALA A 130 -16.10 2.09 -10.97
CA ALA A 130 -15.42 0.99 -11.62
C ALA A 130 -15.34 1.17 -13.14
N SER A 131 -14.17 0.93 -13.70
CA SER A 131 -13.78 1.17 -15.09
C SER A 131 -13.05 -0.02 -15.70
N THR A 132 -12.31 -0.80 -14.89
CA THR A 132 -11.64 -2.03 -15.33
C THR A 132 -12.62 -3.19 -15.54
N SER A 133 -13.54 -3.35 -14.60
CA SER A 133 -14.61 -4.34 -14.60
C SER A 133 -15.70 -3.89 -13.63
N ARG A 134 -16.80 -4.65 -13.54
CA ARG A 134 -17.83 -4.40 -12.50
C ARG A 134 -17.31 -4.54 -11.07
N HIS A 135 -16.18 -5.22 -10.87
CA HIS A 135 -15.56 -5.42 -9.56
C HIS A 135 -14.41 -4.43 -9.28
N GLY A 136 -14.23 -3.42 -10.13
CA GLY A 136 -13.22 -2.39 -9.93
C GLY A 136 -13.66 -1.30 -8.94
N GLY A 137 -13.11 -0.11 -9.15
CA GLY A 137 -13.43 1.10 -8.39
C GLY A 137 -12.48 1.32 -7.21
N VAL A 138 -12.20 2.60 -6.95
CA VAL A 138 -11.25 3.04 -5.91
C VAL A 138 -11.84 4.23 -5.16
N GLY A 139 -11.39 4.46 -3.93
CA GLY A 139 -11.82 5.63 -3.18
C GLY A 139 -11.05 5.82 -1.88
N PHE A 140 -11.50 6.81 -1.11
CA PHE A 140 -10.97 7.15 0.19
C PHE A 140 -12.10 7.56 1.13
N TYR A 141 -12.00 7.11 2.37
CA TYR A 141 -12.54 7.85 3.50
C TYR A 141 -11.44 8.78 4.04
N ILE A 142 -11.71 10.08 4.08
CA ILE A 142 -10.76 11.11 4.54
C ILE A 142 -11.35 11.80 5.77
N LYS A 143 -10.63 11.83 6.89
CA LYS A 143 -11.13 12.44 8.12
C LYS A 143 -11.48 13.92 7.89
N ASN A 144 -12.67 14.40 8.26
CA ASN A 144 -13.15 15.76 7.96
C ASN A 144 -12.26 16.89 8.51
N THR A 145 -11.39 16.59 9.47
CA THR A 145 -10.41 17.54 10.02
C THR A 145 -9.29 17.87 9.02
N LEU A 146 -9.15 17.12 7.94
CA LEU A 146 -8.13 17.30 6.92
C LEU A 146 -8.68 18.10 5.74
N LYS A 147 -7.87 19.01 5.21
CA LYS A 147 -8.14 19.62 3.90
C LYS A 147 -7.56 18.71 2.83
N TYR A 148 -8.28 18.55 1.72
CA TYR A 148 -7.78 17.77 0.60
C TYR A 148 -8.20 18.32 -0.75
N SER A 149 -7.47 17.92 -1.79
CA SER A 149 -7.83 18.12 -3.19
C SER A 149 -7.59 16.83 -3.97
N ILE A 150 -8.44 16.55 -4.95
CA ILE A 150 -8.26 15.42 -5.88
C ILE A 150 -7.31 15.86 -6.99
N LEU A 151 -6.31 15.04 -7.28
CA LEU A 151 -5.31 15.31 -8.30
C LEU A 151 -5.74 14.80 -9.67
N SER A 152 -5.40 15.56 -10.72
CA SER A 152 -5.74 15.21 -12.12
C SER A 152 -5.01 13.98 -12.64
N GLN A 153 -3.94 13.56 -11.97
CA GLN A 153 -3.20 12.32 -12.25
C GLN A 153 -3.98 11.04 -11.89
N SER A 154 -5.16 11.18 -11.27
CA SER A 154 -6.08 10.05 -11.04
C SER A 154 -6.44 9.38 -12.36
N HIS A 155 -6.10 8.10 -12.49
CA HIS A 155 -6.19 7.35 -13.75
C HIS A 155 -7.33 6.35 -13.72
N ASN A 156 -7.99 6.13 -14.86
CA ASN A 156 -8.85 4.97 -15.05
C ASN A 156 -8.71 4.46 -16.49
N SER A 157 -8.53 3.15 -16.60
CA SER A 157 -8.53 2.45 -17.87
C SER A 157 -9.23 1.10 -17.72
N ASN A 158 -9.23 0.32 -18.79
CA ASN A 158 -9.59 -1.09 -18.75
C ASN A 158 -8.48 -1.96 -18.10
N ILE A 159 -7.30 -1.41 -17.81
CA ILE A 159 -6.15 -2.14 -17.27
C ILE A 159 -6.02 -1.94 -15.76
N TRP A 160 -6.21 -0.72 -15.25
CA TRP A 160 -6.09 -0.40 -13.83
C TRP A 160 -6.77 0.93 -13.49
N GLU A 161 -6.91 1.18 -12.20
CA GLU A 161 -7.62 2.33 -11.66
C GLU A 161 -6.82 2.97 -10.54
N SER A 162 -6.90 4.29 -10.45
CA SER A 162 -6.37 5.02 -9.32
C SER A 162 -7.07 6.32 -9.02
N MET A 163 -6.95 6.72 -7.77
CA MET A 163 -7.32 8.04 -7.30
C MET A 163 -6.18 8.60 -6.46
N PHE A 164 -5.75 9.81 -6.78
CA PHE A 164 -4.73 10.53 -6.02
C PHE A 164 -5.35 11.74 -5.34
N ILE A 165 -5.05 11.90 -4.06
CA ILE A 165 -5.46 13.06 -3.26
C ILE A 165 -4.22 13.74 -2.68
N ARG A 166 -4.25 15.06 -2.58
CA ARG A 166 -3.29 15.86 -1.82
C ARG A 166 -3.93 16.25 -0.49
N ILE A 167 -3.31 15.85 0.61
CA ILE A 167 -3.73 16.18 1.97
C ILE A 167 -2.94 17.38 2.49
N GLU A 168 -3.65 18.28 3.14
CA GLU A 168 -3.12 19.48 3.81
C GLU A 168 -3.60 19.53 5.25
N SER A 169 -2.69 19.85 6.17
CA SER A 169 -2.98 19.97 7.59
C SER A 169 -1.95 20.85 8.28
N ASN A 170 -2.39 21.63 9.27
CA ASN A 170 -1.50 22.44 10.10
C ASN A 170 -0.53 21.60 10.95
N LEU A 171 -0.80 20.29 11.10
CA LEU A 171 0.08 19.36 11.81
C LEU A 171 1.19 18.82 10.90
N LEU A 172 1.00 18.87 9.59
CA LEU A 172 1.99 18.40 8.62
C LEU A 172 2.99 19.53 8.31
N PRO A 173 4.29 19.23 8.21
CA PRO A 173 5.29 20.22 7.80
C PRO A 173 5.12 20.65 6.34
N GLN A 174 4.51 19.80 5.52
CA GLN A 174 4.18 20.04 4.11
C GLN A 174 3.02 19.13 3.70
N SER A 175 2.35 19.44 2.59
CA SER A 175 1.31 18.56 2.04
C SER A 175 1.86 17.17 1.72
N ILE A 176 1.00 16.16 1.74
CA ILE A 176 1.35 14.80 1.29
C ILE A 176 0.39 14.36 0.19
N ILE A 177 0.85 13.49 -0.71
CA ILE A 177 0.03 12.88 -1.74
C ILE A 177 -0.23 11.43 -1.35
N ILE A 178 -1.49 11.00 -1.46
CA ILE A 178 -1.89 9.62 -1.22
C ILE A 178 -2.57 9.09 -2.47
N GLY A 179 -2.13 7.93 -2.96
CA GLY A 179 -2.73 7.23 -4.11
C GLY A 179 -3.40 5.94 -3.68
N SER A 180 -4.65 5.73 -4.08
CA SER A 180 -5.34 4.44 -4.03
C SER A 180 -5.23 3.81 -5.40
N ILE A 181 -4.59 2.66 -5.49
CA ILE A 181 -4.28 1.95 -6.74
C ILE A 181 -4.99 0.60 -6.72
N TYR A 182 -5.71 0.29 -7.79
CA TYR A 182 -6.25 -1.04 -8.04
C TYR A 182 -5.86 -1.50 -9.43
N ARG A 183 -5.09 -2.58 -9.49
CA ARG A 183 -4.84 -3.31 -10.74
C ARG A 183 -5.49 -4.69 -10.62
N PRO A 184 -6.51 -5.03 -11.43
CA PRO A 184 -7.05 -6.38 -11.48
C PRO A 184 -5.97 -7.44 -11.84
N PRO A 185 -6.16 -8.70 -11.44
CA PRO A 185 -5.32 -9.78 -11.92
C PRO A 185 -5.49 -9.93 -13.44
N SER A 186 -4.39 -9.81 -14.19
CA SER A 186 -4.37 -10.08 -15.63
C SER A 186 -3.37 -11.18 -15.97
N GLN A 187 -3.79 -12.07 -16.86
CA GLN A 187 -2.91 -13.09 -17.46
C GLN A 187 -2.12 -12.54 -18.65
N LEU A 188 -2.56 -11.41 -19.22
CA LEU A 188 -1.89 -10.79 -20.34
C LEU A 188 -0.62 -10.08 -19.86
N GLN A 189 0.50 -10.45 -20.46
CA GLN A 189 1.78 -9.83 -20.15
C GLN A 189 1.79 -8.35 -20.54
N ALA A 190 1.15 -7.99 -21.65
CA ALA A 190 1.05 -6.61 -22.12
C ALA A 190 0.42 -5.69 -21.04
N ASP A 191 -0.71 -6.07 -20.46
CA ASP A 191 -1.39 -5.29 -19.41
C ASP A 191 -0.49 -5.02 -18.20
N LYS A 192 0.32 -6.01 -17.80
CA LYS A 192 1.28 -5.86 -16.69
C LYS A 192 2.35 -4.83 -17.02
N ILE A 193 2.90 -4.89 -18.22
CA ILE A 193 3.93 -3.96 -18.68
C ILE A 193 3.35 -2.55 -18.82
N THR A 194 2.18 -2.41 -19.44
CA THR A 194 1.48 -1.13 -19.56
C THR A 194 1.22 -0.51 -18.20
N PHE A 195 0.74 -1.29 -17.23
CA PHE A 195 0.59 -0.80 -15.86
C PHE A 195 1.90 -0.25 -15.29
N ILE A 196 3.01 -1.01 -15.40
CA ILE A 196 4.32 -0.61 -14.87
C ILE A 196 4.79 0.70 -15.52
N GLU A 197 4.66 0.82 -16.84
CA GLU A 197 5.05 2.02 -17.58
C GLU A 197 4.21 3.24 -17.17
N GLU A 198 2.88 3.10 -17.14
CA GLU A 198 1.96 4.19 -16.83
C GLU A 198 2.08 4.65 -15.37
N ILE A 199 2.18 3.72 -14.40
CA ILE A 199 2.37 4.11 -13.00
C ILE A 199 3.71 4.82 -12.82
N SER A 200 4.80 4.33 -13.43
CA SER A 200 6.11 5.00 -13.36
C SER A 200 6.06 6.41 -13.96
N GLN A 201 5.36 6.62 -15.07
CA GLN A 201 5.18 7.95 -15.66
C GLN A 201 4.39 8.89 -14.75
N ILE A 202 3.31 8.40 -14.12
CA ILE A 202 2.52 9.19 -13.17
C ILE A 202 3.36 9.56 -11.95
N LEU A 203 4.12 8.62 -11.38
CA LEU A 203 4.97 8.88 -10.22
C LEU A 203 6.08 9.88 -10.51
N ASN A 204 6.76 9.76 -11.66
CA ASN A 204 7.74 10.76 -12.11
C ASN A 204 7.10 12.14 -12.22
N THR A 205 5.92 12.23 -12.84
CA THR A 205 5.16 13.49 -12.98
C THR A 205 4.86 14.10 -11.61
N LEU A 206 4.34 13.31 -10.67
CA LEU A 206 4.04 13.78 -9.32
C LEU A 206 5.31 14.25 -8.59
N GLN A 207 6.39 13.48 -8.63
CA GLN A 207 7.66 13.83 -7.98
C GLN A 207 8.26 15.13 -8.54
N HIS A 208 8.29 15.30 -9.86
CA HIS A 208 8.86 16.49 -10.50
C HIS A 208 8.03 17.75 -10.26
N HIS A 209 6.70 17.66 -10.25
CA HIS A 209 5.85 18.84 -10.11
C HIS A 209 5.65 19.28 -8.66
N SER A 210 5.52 18.34 -7.73
CA SER A 210 5.10 18.67 -6.37
C SER A 210 6.26 18.68 -5.37
N HIS A 211 7.30 17.87 -5.59
CA HIS A 211 8.32 17.59 -4.57
C HIS A 211 7.67 17.33 -3.19
N LEU A 212 6.59 16.54 -3.16
CA LEU A 212 5.87 16.20 -1.93
C LEU A 212 6.11 14.74 -1.56
N PRO A 213 6.03 14.39 -0.27
CA PRO A 213 5.90 12.99 0.16
C PRO A 213 4.73 12.33 -0.54
N ILE A 214 4.96 11.15 -1.10
CA ILE A 214 3.95 10.36 -1.80
C ILE A 214 3.83 9.00 -1.12
N ILE A 215 2.60 8.62 -0.80
CA ILE A 215 2.24 7.34 -0.20
C ILE A 215 1.30 6.63 -1.17
N LEU A 216 1.76 5.53 -1.75
CA LEU A 216 0.96 4.69 -2.63
C LEU A 216 0.37 3.56 -1.80
N THR A 217 -0.90 3.29 -2.02
CA THR A 217 -1.65 2.27 -1.31
C THR A 217 -2.50 1.50 -2.28
N GLY A 218 -2.68 0.20 -2.03
CA GLY A 218 -3.74 -0.57 -2.66
C GLY A 218 -3.32 -1.96 -3.11
N ASP A 219 -4.13 -2.54 -3.98
CA ASP A 219 -3.97 -3.90 -4.50
C ASP A 219 -3.39 -3.84 -5.91
N PHE A 220 -2.14 -4.28 -6.00
CA PHE A 220 -1.37 -4.25 -7.24
C PHE A 220 -1.48 -5.56 -8.04
N ASN A 221 -2.07 -6.62 -7.44
CA ASN A 221 -2.05 -7.99 -7.97
C ASN A 221 -0.65 -8.40 -8.49
N PHE A 222 0.41 -7.97 -7.79
CA PHE A 222 1.80 -8.40 -7.97
C PHE A 222 2.27 -8.99 -6.65
N ASP A 223 2.42 -10.31 -6.62
CA ASP A 223 2.79 -11.04 -5.40
C ASP A 223 4.28 -10.88 -5.11
N LEU A 224 4.65 -9.96 -4.24
CA LEU A 224 6.06 -9.66 -3.94
C LEU A 224 6.80 -10.84 -3.29
N LEU A 225 6.09 -11.87 -2.82
CA LEU A 225 6.72 -13.11 -2.35
C LEU A 225 7.29 -13.96 -3.49
N LYS A 226 7.01 -13.59 -4.75
CA LYS A 226 7.57 -14.20 -5.96
C LYS A 226 8.65 -13.34 -6.61
N LEU A 227 9.17 -12.34 -5.90
CA LEU A 227 10.33 -11.59 -6.34
C LEU A 227 11.47 -12.56 -6.68
N HIS A 228 12.21 -12.29 -7.75
CA HIS A 228 13.27 -13.14 -8.32
C HIS A 228 12.82 -14.49 -8.90
N HIS A 229 11.56 -14.89 -8.72
CA HIS A 229 10.95 -16.05 -9.36
C HIS A 229 10.02 -15.69 -10.53
N ASN A 230 9.75 -14.39 -10.71
CA ASN A 230 8.94 -13.89 -11.81
C ASN A 230 9.47 -12.53 -12.30
N ASP A 231 9.95 -12.49 -13.55
CA ASP A 231 10.58 -11.31 -14.14
C ASP A 231 9.69 -10.06 -14.12
N THR A 232 8.37 -10.22 -14.26
CA THR A 232 7.43 -9.08 -14.27
C THR A 232 7.24 -8.51 -12.87
N ILE A 233 7.23 -9.37 -11.84
CA ILE A 233 7.17 -8.94 -10.45
C ILE A 233 8.47 -8.24 -10.08
N THR A 234 9.62 -8.76 -10.50
CA THR A 234 10.92 -8.11 -10.36
C THR A 234 10.96 -6.76 -11.08
N GLN A 235 10.44 -6.68 -12.31
CA GLN A 235 10.35 -5.44 -13.06
C GLN A 235 9.46 -4.41 -12.36
N PHE A 236 8.29 -4.82 -11.86
CA PHE A 236 7.41 -3.95 -11.08
C PHE A 236 8.12 -3.41 -9.83
N TYR A 237 8.70 -4.31 -9.02
CA TYR A 237 9.42 -3.94 -7.81
C TYR A 237 10.55 -2.96 -8.10
N ASN A 238 11.39 -3.25 -9.10
CA ASN A 238 12.50 -2.38 -9.50
C ASN A 238 12.02 -1.03 -10.03
N SER A 239 10.89 -0.98 -10.75
CA SER A 239 10.34 0.27 -11.29
C SER A 239 9.81 1.18 -10.19
N ILE A 240 9.25 0.64 -9.12
CA ILE A 240 8.78 1.40 -7.96
C ILE A 240 9.96 1.83 -7.07
N THR A 241 10.85 0.91 -6.71
CA THR A 241 11.98 1.20 -5.81
C THR A 241 13.04 2.09 -6.45
N SER A 242 13.26 2.01 -7.77
CA SER A 242 14.15 2.94 -8.49
C SER A 242 13.65 4.39 -8.48
N LEU A 243 12.35 4.61 -8.26
CA LEU A 243 11.73 5.91 -8.02
C LEU A 243 11.79 6.35 -6.54
N GLY A 244 12.49 5.58 -5.70
CA GLY A 244 12.71 5.84 -4.28
C GLY A 244 11.55 5.43 -3.38
N PHE A 245 10.58 4.66 -3.90
CA PHE A 245 9.43 4.19 -3.14
C PHE A 245 9.73 2.86 -2.45
N ASP A 246 9.92 2.91 -1.13
CA ASP A 246 10.28 1.75 -0.33
C ASP A 246 9.00 1.03 0.16
N PRO A 247 8.91 -0.31 0.08
CA PRO A 247 7.76 -1.08 0.56
C PRO A 247 7.65 -1.03 2.08
N GLN A 248 6.41 -0.98 2.58
CA GLN A 248 6.11 -0.88 4.01
C GLN A 248 5.40 -2.14 4.55
N ILE A 249 4.91 -3.01 3.67
CA ILE A 249 4.29 -4.28 4.02
C ILE A 249 5.18 -5.41 3.49
N THR A 250 5.47 -6.38 4.35
CA THR A 250 6.49 -7.41 4.11
C THR A 250 5.97 -8.83 4.32
N LEU A 251 4.72 -8.97 4.75
CA LEU A 251 4.08 -10.24 5.07
C LEU A 251 2.83 -10.43 4.18
N PRO A 252 2.38 -11.67 3.92
CA PRO A 252 1.21 -11.93 3.09
C PRO A 252 -0.04 -11.15 3.52
N THR A 253 -0.77 -10.60 2.54
CA THR A 253 -1.91 -9.71 2.76
C THR A 253 -3.23 -10.28 2.28
N ARG A 254 -3.22 -11.21 1.32
CA ARG A 254 -4.41 -11.94 0.90
C ARG A 254 -4.29 -13.42 1.24
N LYS A 255 -5.38 -13.98 1.78
CA LYS A 255 -5.51 -15.40 2.11
C LYS A 255 -6.60 -16.03 1.27
N THR A 256 -6.29 -17.14 0.62
CA THR A 256 -7.27 -18.07 0.07
C THR A 256 -7.14 -19.42 0.75
N ASP A 257 -8.02 -20.37 0.45
CA ASP A 257 -7.92 -21.75 0.97
C ASP A 257 -6.61 -22.44 0.56
N THR A 258 -5.98 -21.98 -0.52
CA THR A 258 -4.83 -22.65 -1.15
C THR A 258 -3.57 -21.78 -1.25
N SER A 259 -3.63 -20.49 -0.92
CA SER A 259 -2.49 -19.57 -1.12
C SER A 259 -2.46 -18.41 -0.14
N HIS A 260 -1.25 -17.91 0.09
CA HIS A 260 -0.98 -16.65 0.78
C HIS A 260 -0.12 -15.78 -0.14
N THR A 261 -0.54 -14.55 -0.40
CA THR A 261 0.14 -13.66 -1.37
C THR A 261 0.30 -12.25 -0.81
N LEU A 262 1.41 -11.59 -1.14
CA LEU A 262 1.67 -10.19 -0.80
C LEU A 262 1.35 -9.30 -2.01
N ILE A 263 0.08 -8.94 -2.16
CA ILE A 263 -0.41 -8.16 -3.32
C ILE A 263 -0.92 -6.77 -2.92
N ASP A 264 -1.48 -6.64 -1.72
CA ASP A 264 -1.79 -5.35 -1.11
C ASP A 264 -0.54 -4.73 -0.51
N ASN A 265 -0.21 -3.49 -0.89
CA ASN A 265 1.02 -2.85 -0.47
C ASN A 265 0.82 -1.39 -0.11
N ILE A 266 1.73 -0.90 0.74
CA ILE A 266 1.97 0.52 0.98
C ILE A 266 3.40 0.81 0.56
N PHE A 267 3.60 1.77 -0.33
CA PHE A 267 4.92 2.25 -0.75
C PHE A 267 5.07 3.75 -0.46
N THR A 268 6.25 4.20 -0.08
CA THR A 268 6.49 5.62 0.23
C THR A 268 7.89 6.06 -0.20
N ASN A 269 7.99 7.28 -0.74
CA ASN A 269 9.25 7.93 -1.08
C ASN A 269 9.75 8.94 -0.03
N SER A 270 9.09 8.97 1.12
CA SER A 270 9.43 9.81 2.26
C SER A 270 9.86 8.93 3.43
N PHE A 271 10.58 9.51 4.40
CA PHE A 271 11.11 8.95 5.66
C PHE A 271 12.60 8.56 5.61
N THR A 272 13.45 9.43 6.19
CA THR A 272 14.92 9.27 6.25
C THR A 272 15.47 8.89 7.63
N THR A 273 14.86 9.35 8.72
CA THR A 273 15.49 9.31 10.06
C THR A 273 14.77 8.43 11.08
N SER A 274 13.48 8.18 10.90
CA SER A 274 12.67 7.33 11.78
C SER A 274 11.56 6.71 10.97
N SER A 275 11.74 5.44 10.64
CA SER A 275 10.82 4.72 9.78
C SER A 275 9.42 4.65 10.41
N PRO A 276 8.37 4.68 9.59
CA PRO A 276 7.01 4.41 10.04
C PRO A 276 6.90 3.05 10.72
N ILE A 277 5.85 2.87 11.51
CA ILE A 277 5.41 1.54 11.95
C ILE A 277 4.30 1.10 11.01
N SER A 278 4.50 -0.05 10.38
CA SER A 278 3.59 -0.58 9.37
C SER A 278 3.15 -1.98 9.75
N GLY A 279 1.95 -2.36 9.34
CA GLY A 279 1.37 -3.61 9.78
C GLY A 279 0.12 -4.02 9.03
N ILE A 280 -0.33 -5.21 9.36
CA ILE A 280 -1.51 -5.86 8.79
C ILE A 280 -2.48 -6.14 9.94
N LEU A 281 -3.70 -5.62 9.84
CA LEU A 281 -4.75 -5.89 10.80
C LEU A 281 -5.33 -7.28 10.54
N THR A 282 -5.32 -8.15 11.54
CA THR A 282 -5.97 -9.47 11.49
C THR A 282 -7.48 -9.30 11.72
N SER A 283 -8.20 -8.87 10.68
CA SER A 283 -9.66 -8.70 10.74
C SER A 283 -10.29 -9.22 9.44
N PRO A 284 -11.28 -10.13 9.51
CA PRO A 284 -11.88 -10.76 8.34
C PRO A 284 -12.96 -9.86 7.71
N ILE A 285 -12.57 -8.69 7.18
CA ILE A 285 -13.50 -7.83 6.42
C ILE A 285 -13.69 -8.42 5.02
N SER A 286 -12.61 -8.72 4.32
CA SER A 286 -12.57 -9.46 3.03
C SER A 286 -11.52 -10.58 3.10
N ASP A 287 -11.28 -11.28 1.99
CA ASP A 287 -10.14 -12.22 1.89
C ASP A 287 -8.78 -11.47 1.79
N HIS A 288 -8.81 -10.15 1.59
CA HIS A 288 -7.70 -9.21 1.75
C HIS A 288 -7.67 -8.64 3.18
N GLN A 289 -6.49 -8.56 3.77
CA GLN A 289 -6.28 -7.96 5.07
C GLN A 289 -6.03 -6.46 4.94
N LEU A 290 -6.58 -5.68 5.88
CA LEU A 290 -6.30 -4.24 5.96
C LEU A 290 -4.83 -4.02 6.30
N CYS A 291 -4.15 -3.25 5.47
CA CYS A 291 -2.77 -2.83 5.72
C CYS A 291 -2.76 -1.40 6.22
N PHE A 292 -1.85 -1.07 7.14
CA PHE A 292 -1.72 0.28 7.66
C PHE A 292 -0.26 0.70 7.81
N MET A 293 -0.06 2.02 7.82
CA MET A 293 1.19 2.68 8.10
C MET A 293 0.94 3.86 9.02
N ARG A 294 1.68 3.91 10.13
CA ARG A 294 1.69 5.02 11.08
C ARG A 294 3.04 5.71 11.08
N PHE A 295 3.04 7.04 11.01
CA PHE A 295 4.26 7.84 11.07
C PHE A 295 4.06 9.09 11.91
N ASN A 296 5.15 9.57 12.52
CA ASN A 296 5.14 10.88 13.16
C ASN A 296 5.19 11.97 12.08
N VAL A 297 4.30 12.95 12.17
CA VAL A 297 4.17 14.02 11.17
C VAL A 297 5.47 14.82 10.99
N LYS A 298 6.30 14.94 12.04
CA LYS A 298 7.59 15.67 12.00
C LYS A 298 8.69 14.94 11.22
N ASN A 299 8.53 13.64 11.00
CA ASN A 299 9.54 12.81 10.36
C ASN A 299 9.34 12.70 8.84
N LEU A 300 8.31 13.36 8.30
CA LEU A 300 8.08 13.49 6.87
C LEU A 300 9.18 14.35 6.24
N ASN A 301 10.20 13.68 5.70
CA ASN A 301 11.25 14.27 4.89
C ASN A 301 11.34 13.49 3.57
N LEU A 302 11.58 14.19 2.46
CA LEU A 302 11.78 13.54 1.17
C LEU A 302 13.08 12.76 1.16
N ASN A 303 13.06 11.54 0.63
CA ASN A 303 14.27 10.83 0.27
C ASN A 303 14.87 11.45 -0.99
N ASN A 304 15.74 12.45 -0.84
CA ASN A 304 16.60 12.89 -1.95
C ASN A 304 17.70 11.84 -2.17
N LYS A 305 17.35 10.63 -2.65
CA LYS A 305 18.33 9.58 -3.00
C LYS A 305 19.04 9.85 -4.34
N TYR A 306 18.72 10.93 -5.06
CA TYR A 306 19.32 11.24 -6.36
C TYR A 306 20.47 12.25 -6.26
N ILE A 307 21.67 11.82 -6.68
CA ILE A 307 22.73 12.71 -7.14
C ILE A 307 22.47 12.95 -8.63
N THR A 308 22.15 14.17 -9.04
CA THR A 308 22.18 14.53 -10.46
C THR A 308 23.62 14.48 -10.95
N ILE A 309 24.00 13.42 -11.66
CA ILE A 309 25.27 13.41 -12.40
C ILE A 309 25.08 14.34 -13.60
N LYS A 310 25.50 15.60 -13.45
CA LYS A 310 25.72 16.47 -14.60
C LYS A 310 26.93 15.92 -15.35
N ASN A 311 26.70 15.25 -16.47
CA ASN A 311 27.77 14.93 -17.41
C ASN A 311 28.43 16.26 -17.81
N ARG A 312 29.67 16.49 -17.33
CA ARG A 312 30.51 17.55 -17.89
C ARG A 312 30.77 17.18 -19.34
N PRO A 313 30.51 18.06 -20.32
CA PRO A 313 30.92 17.80 -21.69
C PRO A 313 32.45 17.58 -21.69
N HIS A 314 32.85 16.47 -22.29
CA HIS A 314 34.25 16.15 -22.52
C HIS A 314 34.82 17.21 -23.47
N ASN A 315 35.67 18.11 -22.97
CA ASN A 315 36.41 19.02 -23.85
C ASN A 315 37.39 18.19 -24.67
N LEU A 316 37.00 17.84 -25.90
CA LEU A 316 37.91 17.49 -26.98
C LEU A 316 38.43 18.80 -27.58
N HIS A 317 39.52 19.33 -27.03
CA HIS A 317 40.38 20.25 -27.78
C HIS A 317 41.73 19.59 -28.03
N GLU A 318 41.84 19.07 -29.24
CA GLU A 318 42.93 19.30 -30.20
C GLU A 318 44.36 19.32 -29.64
N GLN A 319 45.03 18.18 -29.80
CA GLN A 319 46.42 18.19 -30.22
C GLN A 319 46.48 18.70 -31.67
N THR A 320 46.96 19.93 -31.85
CA THR A 320 47.56 20.36 -33.12
C THR A 320 49.00 20.81 -32.88
N SER A 321 49.91 19.97 -33.35
CA SER A 321 51.21 20.28 -33.96
C SER A 321 52.21 21.15 -33.18
N LYS A 322 53.23 20.49 -32.60
CA LYS A 322 54.56 21.08 -32.45
C LYS A 322 55.38 20.80 -33.72
N THR A 323 55.94 21.86 -34.28
CA THR A 323 57.14 21.88 -35.14
C THR A 323 58.29 21.12 -34.52
#